data_AF-A0A9X4FIK2-F1
#
_entry.id   AF-A0A9X4FIK2-F1
#
_cell.length_a   1.000
_cell.length_b   1.000
_cell.length_c   1.000
_cell.angle_alpha   90.00
_cell.angle_beta   90.00
_cell.angle_gamma   90.00
#
_symmetry.space_group_name_H-M   'P 1'
#
loop_
_entity.id
_entity.type
_entity.pdbx_description
1 polymer ?
#
loop_
_entity_poly.entity_id
_entity_poly.type
_entity_poly.pdbx_seq_one_letter_code
_entity_poly.pdbx_strand_id
1 'polypeptide(L)'
;MSVISSSQKIASLELGRVIAILAVIALHCQMFLSYFTYQDEPWFGYVFNQLTRFAVPLFFLISGYLIQPKLVASPIVTLKRYARPLFRLWVVWSVICLLVPFNWPTVAQDGYLAERIGYWDYWLSSPLDALLEGGLVHLWFIPALIFAVAILAWLLQTKRTNLIIPLAVALYIYGVLAGSYQAVTELSAPFFTRNGPFFSTLLVSIGFMIRQHTYQLSAAKACVMLSLGLLMHLAEAYALHPHDQLFNANDYLFTTPLWATGCFLLLLAKPNWGNSPWVFALSQRILGRDSNMEMLC
;
A
#
# COMPACT_ATOMS: atom_id res chain seq x y z
N MET A 1 -10.72 9.58 31.08
CA MET A 1 -11.57 9.76 29.88
C MET A 1 -11.24 11.11 29.26
N SER A 2 -10.44 11.15 28.19
CA SER A 2 -10.38 12.31 27.31
C SER A 2 -11.07 11.92 26.00
N VAL A 3 -12.18 12.58 25.74
CA VAL A 3 -12.87 12.52 24.45
C VAL A 3 -11.91 13.13 23.44
N ILE A 4 -11.34 12.30 22.56
CA ILE A 4 -10.55 12.76 21.42
C ILE A 4 -11.52 13.53 20.52
N SER A 5 -11.48 14.86 20.61
CA SER A 5 -12.21 15.74 19.70
C SER A 5 -11.74 15.51 18.26
N SER A 6 -12.66 15.65 17.31
CA SER A 6 -12.54 15.28 15.90
C SER A 6 -11.54 16.11 15.07
N SER A 7 -10.49 16.69 15.68
CA SER A 7 -9.50 17.53 14.97
C SER A 7 -8.05 17.35 15.45
N GLN A 8 -7.78 16.58 16.52
CA GLN A 8 -6.39 16.35 16.93
C GLN A 8 -5.71 15.27 16.08
N LYS A 9 -4.83 15.73 15.18
CA LYS A 9 -3.94 14.89 14.36
C LYS A 9 -3.04 14.06 15.29
N ILE A 10 -2.97 12.75 15.04
CA ILE A 10 -2.06 11.87 15.78
C ILE A 10 -0.67 12.03 15.16
N ALA A 11 0.23 12.75 15.85
CA ALA A 11 1.56 13.12 15.32
C ALA A 11 2.36 11.88 14.85
N SER A 12 2.25 10.77 15.57
CA SER A 12 2.95 9.54 15.22
C SER A 12 2.48 8.91 13.91
N LEU A 13 1.19 9.04 13.55
CA LEU A 13 0.70 8.56 12.24
C LEU A 13 1.21 9.44 11.10
N GLU A 14 1.34 10.75 11.35
CA GLU A 14 1.93 11.69 10.38
C GLU A 14 3.41 11.41 10.16
N LEU A 15 4.16 11.18 11.24
CA LEU A 15 5.57 10.75 11.18
C LEU A 15 5.70 9.42 10.42
N GLY A 16 4.84 8.45 10.71
CA GLY A 16 4.81 7.15 10.03
C GLY A 16 4.63 7.29 8.52
N ARG A 17 3.76 8.19 8.05
CA ARG A 17 3.57 8.48 6.62
C ARG A 17 4.82 9.09 5.98
N VAL A 18 5.49 10.02 6.66
CA VAL A 18 6.74 10.62 6.18
C VAL A 18 7.82 9.54 6.00
N ILE A 19 8.02 8.71 7.03
CA ILE A 19 8.98 7.60 6.98
C ILE A 19 8.61 6.62 5.86
N ALA A 20 7.33 6.26 5.73
CA ALA A 20 6.86 5.35 4.69
C ALA A 20 7.12 5.89 3.28
N ILE A 21 6.94 7.19 3.03
CA ILE A 21 7.26 7.77 1.71
C ILE A 21 8.76 7.78 1.42
N LEU A 22 9.60 8.09 2.41
CA LEU A 22 11.05 7.97 2.24
C LEU A 22 11.45 6.52 1.91
N ALA A 23 10.83 5.54 2.56
CA ALA A 23 11.05 4.13 2.26
C ALA A 23 10.59 3.75 0.83
N VAL A 24 9.43 4.24 0.39
CA VAL A 24 8.93 4.04 -0.99
C VAL A 24 9.88 4.66 -2.01
N ILE A 25 10.38 5.86 -1.76
CA ILE A 25 11.37 6.53 -2.64
C ILE A 25 12.64 5.69 -2.72
N ALA A 26 13.18 5.27 -1.56
CA ALA A 26 14.41 4.48 -1.51
C ALA A 26 14.28 3.13 -2.24
N LEU A 27 13.12 2.47 -2.14
CA LEU A 27 12.82 1.23 -2.85
C LEU A 27 12.85 1.43 -4.37
N HIS A 28 12.19 2.47 -4.89
CA HIS A 28 12.07 2.68 -6.33
C HIS A 28 13.31 3.32 -6.96
N CYS A 29 14.12 4.03 -6.18
CA CYS A 29 15.46 4.42 -6.59
C CYS A 29 16.44 3.24 -6.61
N GLN A 30 15.97 2.00 -6.37
CA GLN A 30 16.77 0.78 -6.39
C GLN A 30 18.05 0.89 -5.55
N MET A 31 17.94 1.61 -4.43
CA MET A 31 19.09 1.91 -3.60
C MET A 31 19.79 0.61 -3.20
N PHE A 32 21.11 0.59 -3.38
CA PHE A 32 22.01 -0.49 -2.99
C PHE A 32 21.97 -1.80 -3.81
N LEU A 33 21.16 -1.90 -4.87
CA LEU A 33 21.16 -3.09 -5.74
C LEU A 33 22.43 -3.24 -6.60
N SER A 34 23.20 -2.16 -6.80
CA SER A 34 24.38 -2.15 -7.68
C SER A 34 25.74 -2.04 -6.96
N TYR A 35 25.76 -1.87 -5.63
CA TYR A 35 26.99 -1.52 -4.91
C TYR A 35 27.61 -2.67 -4.12
N PHE A 36 26.80 -3.54 -3.51
CA PHE A 36 27.26 -4.62 -2.65
C PHE A 36 26.68 -5.95 -3.11
N THR A 37 27.44 -6.70 -3.90
CA THR A 37 27.10 -8.05 -4.35
C THR A 37 27.90 -9.09 -3.56
N TYR A 38 27.25 -10.20 -3.24
CA TYR A 38 27.86 -11.39 -2.64
C TYR A 38 27.37 -12.60 -3.45
N GLN A 39 28.31 -13.38 -4.01
CA GLN A 39 27.98 -14.49 -4.92
C GLN A 39 27.07 -14.06 -6.08
N ASP A 40 27.43 -12.94 -6.73
CA ASP A 40 26.67 -12.32 -7.83
C ASP A 40 25.24 -11.84 -7.48
N GLU A 41 24.83 -11.93 -6.21
CA GLU A 41 23.55 -11.44 -5.73
C GLU A 41 23.69 -10.22 -4.79
N PRO A 42 22.89 -9.16 -4.97
CA PRO A 42 22.95 -7.97 -4.13
C PRO A 42 22.17 -8.17 -2.82
N TRP A 43 22.60 -9.10 -1.97
CA TRP A 43 21.93 -9.46 -0.70
C TRP A 43 21.64 -8.26 0.21
N PHE A 44 22.55 -7.30 0.29
CA PHE A 44 22.30 -6.08 1.05
C PHE A 44 21.14 -5.26 0.46
N GLY A 45 21.12 -5.08 -0.86
CA GLY A 45 20.01 -4.43 -1.56
C GLY A 45 18.70 -5.23 -1.48
N TYR A 46 18.77 -6.56 -1.48
CA TYR A 46 17.62 -7.46 -1.31
C TYR A 46 16.97 -7.30 0.06
N VAL A 47 17.77 -7.37 1.13
CA VAL A 47 17.30 -7.16 2.50
C VAL A 47 16.77 -5.74 2.66
N PHE A 48 17.49 -4.73 2.17
CA PHE A 48 17.03 -3.34 2.22
C PHE A 48 15.69 -3.15 1.51
N ASN A 49 15.52 -3.71 0.31
CA ASN A 49 14.26 -3.70 -0.43
C ASN A 49 13.14 -4.29 0.45
N GLN A 50 13.32 -5.49 0.98
CA GLN A 50 12.31 -6.12 1.84
C GLN A 50 12.01 -5.33 3.11
N LEU A 51 13.01 -4.70 3.75
CA LEU A 51 12.84 -3.84 4.92
C LEU A 51 12.00 -2.58 4.64
N THR A 52 11.91 -2.12 3.39
CA THR A 52 11.08 -0.96 3.02
C THR A 52 9.63 -1.34 2.69
N ARG A 53 9.31 -2.63 2.54
CA ARG A 53 7.98 -3.09 2.10
C ARG A 53 6.85 -2.92 3.11
N PHE A 54 7.12 -2.51 4.35
CA PHE A 54 6.06 -2.12 5.29
C PHE A 54 5.33 -0.83 4.91
N ALA A 55 5.94 0.02 4.08
CA ALA A 55 5.47 1.37 3.84
C ALA A 55 4.05 1.41 3.24
N VAL A 56 3.81 0.64 2.18
CA VAL A 56 2.49 0.58 1.52
C VAL A 56 1.42 -0.04 2.44
N PRO A 57 1.68 -1.18 3.13
CA PRO A 57 0.80 -1.67 4.18
C PRO A 57 0.41 -0.65 5.25
N LEU A 58 1.38 0.15 5.70
CA LEU A 58 1.13 1.18 6.69
C LEU A 58 0.14 2.24 6.16
N PHE A 59 0.25 2.64 4.88
CA PHE A 59 -0.73 3.53 4.26
C PHE A 59 -2.13 2.93 4.21
N PHE A 60 -2.28 1.64 3.88
CA PHE A 60 -3.58 0.95 3.91
C PHE A 60 -4.18 0.91 5.31
N LEU A 61 -3.40 0.54 6.32
CA LEU A 61 -3.81 0.51 7.74
C LEU A 61 -4.29 1.88 8.21
N ILE A 62 -3.50 2.93 7.96
CA ILE A 62 -3.86 4.30 8.35
C ILE A 62 -5.14 4.73 7.61
N SER A 63 -5.28 4.42 6.33
CA SER A 63 -6.46 4.77 5.55
C SER A 63 -7.72 4.12 6.12
N GLY A 64 -7.68 2.82 6.42
CA GLY A 64 -8.77 2.10 7.06
C GLY A 64 -9.13 2.64 8.44
N TYR A 65 -8.13 2.98 9.25
CA TYR A 65 -8.34 3.54 10.58
C TYR A 65 -9.01 4.90 10.55
N LEU A 66 -8.57 5.79 9.65
CA LEU A 66 -9.10 7.16 9.58
C LEU A 66 -10.48 7.23 8.93
N ILE A 67 -10.75 6.41 7.90
CA ILE A 67 -12.04 6.45 7.19
C ILE A 67 -13.18 5.82 7.99
N GLN A 68 -12.88 4.93 8.94
CA GLN A 68 -13.86 4.09 9.64
C GLN A 68 -15.07 4.84 10.20
N PRO A 69 -14.93 5.96 10.96
CA PRO A 69 -16.08 6.60 11.59
C PRO A 69 -17.09 7.15 10.55
N LYS A 70 -16.55 7.70 9.45
CA LYS A 70 -17.37 8.24 8.35
C LYS A 70 -17.99 7.14 7.51
N LEU A 71 -17.22 6.08 7.24
CA LEU A 71 -17.68 4.97 6.43
C LEU A 71 -18.82 4.20 7.10
N VAL A 72 -18.80 4.02 8.42
CA VAL A 72 -19.92 3.43 9.18
C VAL A 72 -21.15 4.33 9.13
N ALA A 73 -20.99 5.64 9.29
CA ALA A 73 -22.10 6.58 9.33
C ALA A 73 -22.80 6.74 7.97
N SER A 74 -22.03 6.75 6.87
CA SER A 74 -22.57 6.96 5.52
C SER A 74 -21.71 6.27 4.45
N PRO A 75 -21.87 4.94 4.24
CA PRO A 75 -20.95 4.14 3.42
C PRO A 75 -20.78 4.66 1.99
N ILE A 76 -21.89 4.85 1.25
CA ILE A 76 -21.86 5.24 -0.16
C ILE A 76 -21.42 6.69 -0.35
N VAL A 77 -21.86 7.60 0.52
CA VAL A 77 -21.48 9.02 0.46
C VAL A 77 -19.98 9.16 0.74
N THR A 78 -19.49 8.47 1.77
CA THR A 78 -18.06 8.46 2.12
C THR A 78 -17.23 7.84 1.01
N LEU A 79 -17.62 6.70 0.44
CA LEU A 79 -16.93 6.09 -0.70
C LEU A 79 -16.81 7.07 -1.88
N LYS A 80 -17.91 7.69 -2.32
CA LYS A 80 -17.89 8.63 -3.45
C LYS A 80 -16.98 9.82 -3.18
N ARG A 81 -17.05 10.38 -1.96
CA ARG A 81 -16.24 11.52 -1.54
C ARG A 81 -14.75 11.17 -1.47
N TYR A 82 -14.43 9.97 -0.99
CA TYR A 82 -13.06 9.47 -0.86
C TYR A 82 -12.46 9.08 -2.22
N ALA A 83 -13.21 8.34 -3.05
CA ALA A 83 -12.74 7.84 -4.34
C ALA A 83 -12.61 8.93 -5.41
N ARG A 84 -13.47 9.97 -5.41
CA ARG A 84 -13.46 11.01 -6.46
C ARG A 84 -12.11 11.73 -6.64
N PRO A 85 -11.47 12.31 -5.60
CA PRO A 85 -10.17 12.97 -5.77
C PRO A 85 -9.06 11.97 -6.13
N LEU A 86 -9.08 10.76 -5.56
CA LEU A 86 -8.13 9.70 -5.85
C LEU A 86 -8.21 9.24 -7.31
N PHE A 87 -9.43 8.97 -7.79
CA PHE A 87 -9.67 8.59 -9.17
C PHE A 87 -9.26 9.70 -10.14
N ARG A 88 -9.57 10.97 -9.83
CA ARG A 88 -9.13 12.11 -10.64
C ARG A 88 -7.60 12.14 -10.74
N LEU A 89 -6.90 12.00 -9.62
CA LEU A 89 -5.45 11.97 -9.57
C LEU A 89 -4.89 10.83 -10.43
N TRP A 90 -5.46 9.63 -10.30
CA TRP A 90 -5.08 8.46 -11.08
C TRP A 90 -5.29 8.69 -12.59
N VAL A 91 -6.43 9.25 -13.01
CA VAL A 91 -6.69 9.58 -14.43
C VAL A 91 -5.71 10.63 -14.94
N VAL A 92 -5.52 11.72 -14.22
CA VAL A 92 -4.62 12.82 -14.65
C VAL A 92 -3.19 12.31 -14.83
N TRP A 93 -2.66 11.55 -13.87
CA TRP A 93 -1.32 11.00 -13.99
C TRP A 93 -1.22 9.93 -15.08
N SER A 94 -2.21 9.04 -15.22
CA SER A 94 -2.23 8.07 -16.30
C SER A 94 -2.22 8.74 -17.69
N VAL A 95 -2.96 9.84 -17.85
CA VAL A 95 -2.96 10.63 -19.10
C VAL A 95 -1.61 11.33 -19.30
N ILE A 96 -1.01 11.93 -18.27
CA ILE A 96 0.32 12.54 -18.38
C ILE A 96 1.35 11.51 -18.80
N CYS A 97 1.31 10.31 -18.23
CA CYS A 97 2.28 9.26 -18.54
C CYS A 97 2.07 8.70 -19.95
N LEU A 98 0.83 8.71 -20.43
CA LEU A 98 0.56 8.41 -21.84
C LEU A 98 1.16 9.49 -22.74
N LEU A 99 0.97 10.78 -22.42
CA LEU A 99 1.34 11.90 -23.29
C LEU A 99 2.82 12.31 -23.24
N VAL A 100 3.51 12.11 -22.10
CA VAL A 100 4.87 12.65 -21.87
C VAL A 100 5.92 11.53 -21.95
N PRO A 101 6.75 11.49 -23.02
CA PRO A 101 7.72 10.43 -23.22
C PRO A 101 8.73 10.36 -22.08
N PHE A 102 9.12 9.13 -21.72
CA PHE A 102 10.12 8.89 -20.69
C PHE A 102 11.49 8.64 -21.30
N ASN A 103 11.54 8.11 -22.53
CA ASN A 103 12.76 7.89 -23.28
C ASN A 103 12.93 8.93 -24.40
N TRP A 104 13.36 10.13 -24.03
CA TRP A 104 13.64 11.22 -24.98
C TRP A 104 14.64 10.86 -26.08
N PRO A 105 15.72 10.08 -25.82
CA PRO A 105 16.58 9.58 -26.89
C PRO A 105 15.85 8.81 -27.99
N THR A 106 14.97 7.86 -27.62
CA THR A 106 14.17 7.10 -28.60
C THR A 106 13.21 8.00 -29.35
N VAL A 107 12.59 8.99 -28.69
CA VAL A 107 11.75 9.98 -29.39
C VAL A 107 12.54 10.76 -30.43
N ALA A 108 13.78 11.15 -30.12
CA ALA A 108 14.62 11.91 -31.03
C ALA A 108 15.11 11.06 -32.23
N GLN A 109 15.32 9.76 -32.04
CA GLN A 109 15.83 8.85 -33.07
C GLN A 109 14.71 8.24 -33.93
N ASP A 110 13.66 7.72 -33.29
CA ASP A 110 12.64 6.88 -33.93
C ASP A 110 11.22 7.50 -33.87
N GLY A 111 11.07 8.64 -33.19
CA GLY A 111 9.81 9.37 -33.06
C GLY A 111 8.96 8.93 -31.86
N TYR A 112 7.92 9.73 -31.58
CA TYR A 112 7.04 9.52 -30.41
C TYR A 112 6.30 8.18 -30.44
N LEU A 113 5.80 7.76 -31.60
CA LEU A 113 5.05 6.50 -31.71
C LEU A 113 5.93 5.28 -31.42
N ALA A 114 7.19 5.31 -31.85
CA ALA A 114 8.14 4.23 -31.58
C ALA A 114 8.46 4.11 -30.09
N GLU A 115 8.63 5.22 -29.38
CA GLU A 115 8.83 5.19 -27.92
C GLU A 115 7.58 4.68 -27.18
N ARG A 116 6.38 4.93 -27.73
CA ARG A 116 5.10 4.55 -27.12
C ARG A 116 4.59 3.17 -27.45
N ILE A 117 5.14 2.49 -28.45
CA ILE A 117 4.60 1.22 -28.91
C ILE A 117 4.57 0.18 -27.79
N GLY A 118 5.62 0.11 -26.97
CA GLY A 118 5.67 -0.82 -25.83
C GLY A 118 4.60 -0.56 -24.77
N TYR A 119 4.20 0.70 -24.57
CA TYR A 119 3.09 1.02 -23.65
C TYR A 119 1.75 0.54 -24.22
N TRP A 120 1.51 0.75 -25.52
CA TRP A 120 0.31 0.27 -26.19
C TRP A 120 0.24 -1.25 -26.24
N ASP A 121 1.37 -1.90 -26.53
CA ASP A 121 1.49 -3.36 -26.55
C ASP A 121 1.16 -3.94 -25.17
N TYR A 122 1.72 -3.38 -24.09
CA TYR A 122 1.39 -3.77 -22.72
C TYR A 122 -0.10 -3.60 -22.40
N TRP A 123 -0.70 -2.47 -22.81
CA TRP A 123 -2.12 -2.21 -22.57
C TRP A 123 -3.01 -3.20 -23.33
N LEU A 124 -2.65 -3.57 -24.55
CA LEU A 124 -3.37 -4.53 -25.40
C LEU A 124 -3.19 -5.97 -24.92
N SER A 125 -2.00 -6.34 -24.44
CA SER A 125 -1.72 -7.68 -23.93
C SER A 125 -2.27 -7.93 -22.53
N SER A 126 -2.31 -6.89 -21.69
CA SER A 126 -2.63 -6.99 -20.27
C SER A 126 -3.58 -5.85 -19.82
N PRO A 127 -4.79 -5.74 -20.39
CA PRO A 127 -5.67 -4.59 -20.16
C PRO A 127 -6.14 -4.48 -18.71
N LEU A 128 -6.28 -5.61 -18.00
CA LEU A 128 -6.66 -5.62 -16.59
C LEU A 128 -5.53 -5.06 -15.71
N ASP A 129 -4.29 -5.46 -15.95
CA ASP A 129 -3.15 -4.91 -15.23
C ASP A 129 -2.96 -3.43 -15.52
N ALA A 130 -3.06 -3.03 -16.78
CA ALA A 130 -2.94 -1.63 -17.15
C ALA A 130 -4.02 -0.75 -16.49
N LEU A 131 -5.24 -1.28 -16.31
CA LEU A 131 -6.32 -0.59 -15.58
C LEU A 131 -6.08 -0.55 -14.07
N LEU A 132 -5.62 -1.65 -13.48
CA LEU A 132 -5.40 -1.75 -12.02
C LEU A 132 -4.10 -1.06 -11.58
N GLU A 133 -3.13 -0.89 -12.48
CA GLU A 133 -1.85 -0.24 -12.26
C GLU A 133 -1.90 1.25 -12.62
N GLY A 134 -2.43 1.58 -13.79
CA GLY A 134 -2.39 2.93 -14.36
C GLY A 134 -1.15 3.19 -15.21
N GLY A 135 -0.89 4.46 -15.55
CA GLY A 135 0.22 4.85 -16.44
C GLY A 135 1.62 4.80 -15.82
N LEU A 136 1.74 4.59 -14.51
CA LEU A 136 3.01 4.40 -13.79
C LEU A 136 2.81 3.31 -12.75
N VAL A 137 3.87 2.52 -12.52
CA VAL A 137 3.83 1.43 -11.52
C VAL A 137 3.32 1.93 -10.17
N HIS A 138 3.70 3.11 -9.67
CA HIS A 138 3.26 3.55 -8.33
C HIS A 138 1.76 3.89 -8.23
N LEU A 139 1.05 4.06 -9.35
CA LEU A 139 -0.36 4.46 -9.35
C LEU A 139 -1.29 3.31 -8.91
N TRP A 140 -0.82 2.05 -8.90
CA TRP A 140 -1.62 0.87 -8.53
C TRP A 140 -2.22 0.97 -7.12
N PHE A 141 -1.55 1.70 -6.22
CA PHE A 141 -2.03 1.93 -4.86
C PHE A 141 -3.41 2.60 -4.84
N ILE A 142 -3.69 3.49 -5.80
CA ILE A 142 -4.95 4.24 -5.83
C ILE A 142 -6.14 3.33 -6.17
N PRO A 143 -6.17 2.58 -7.28
CA PRO A 143 -7.24 1.61 -7.55
C PRO A 143 -7.38 0.61 -6.40
N ALA A 144 -6.28 0.07 -5.89
CA ALA A 144 -6.30 -0.88 -4.78
C ALA A 144 -7.03 -0.31 -3.55
N LEU A 145 -6.73 0.93 -3.16
CA LEU A 145 -7.37 1.60 -2.04
C LEU A 145 -8.86 1.88 -2.30
N ILE A 146 -9.23 2.30 -3.52
CA ILE A 146 -10.61 2.52 -3.92
C ILE A 146 -11.41 1.21 -3.83
N PHE A 147 -10.86 0.10 -4.33
CA PHE A 147 -11.50 -1.21 -4.27
C PHE A 147 -11.70 -1.67 -2.82
N ALA A 148 -10.68 -1.57 -1.97
CA ALA A 148 -10.79 -1.92 -0.57
C ALA A 148 -11.90 -1.13 0.14
N VAL A 149 -11.94 0.19 -0.03
CA VAL A 149 -12.99 1.03 0.56
C VAL A 149 -14.36 0.72 -0.04
N ALA A 150 -14.44 0.43 -1.35
CA ALA A 150 -15.69 0.06 -2.00
C ALA A 150 -16.27 -1.26 -1.47
N ILE A 151 -15.42 -2.27 -1.25
CA ILE A 151 -15.80 -3.55 -0.65
C ILE A 151 -16.34 -3.33 0.77
N LEU A 152 -15.61 -2.57 1.61
CA LEU A 152 -16.07 -2.24 2.96
C LEU A 152 -17.38 -1.47 2.95
N ALA A 153 -17.51 -0.46 2.08
CA ALA A 153 -18.72 0.34 1.95
C ALA A 153 -19.93 -0.51 1.55
N TRP A 154 -19.74 -1.44 0.61
CA TRP A 154 -20.77 -2.37 0.16
C TRP A 154 -21.20 -3.33 1.29
N LEU A 155 -20.25 -3.90 2.03
CA LEU A 155 -20.54 -4.77 3.18
C LEU A 155 -21.30 -4.02 4.28
N LEU A 156 -20.91 -2.78 4.57
CA LEU A 156 -21.60 -1.92 5.54
C LEU A 156 -23.02 -1.56 5.07
N GLN A 157 -23.17 -1.17 3.80
CA GLN A 157 -24.45 -0.81 3.21
C GLN A 157 -25.45 -1.98 3.19
N THR A 158 -24.95 -3.20 3.01
CA THR A 158 -25.74 -4.44 3.03
C THR A 158 -25.87 -5.06 4.42
N LYS A 159 -25.35 -4.39 5.47
CA LYS A 159 -25.34 -4.84 6.87
C LYS A 159 -24.63 -6.19 7.09
N ARG A 160 -23.67 -6.55 6.24
CA ARG A 160 -22.87 -7.79 6.30
C ARG A 160 -21.49 -7.56 6.91
N THR A 161 -21.43 -6.83 8.02
CA THR A 161 -20.16 -6.42 8.65
C THR A 161 -19.34 -7.59 9.17
N ASN A 162 -20.01 -8.69 9.54
CA ASN A 162 -19.37 -9.96 9.91
C ASN A 162 -18.52 -10.58 8.79
N LEU A 163 -18.75 -10.21 7.53
CA LEU A 163 -17.99 -10.73 6.39
C LEU A 163 -16.73 -9.91 6.06
N ILE A 164 -16.48 -8.77 6.72
CA ILE A 164 -15.33 -7.91 6.42
C ILE A 164 -14.02 -8.68 6.55
N ILE A 165 -13.76 -9.29 7.71
CA ILE A 165 -12.51 -10.04 7.94
C ILE A 165 -12.45 -11.33 7.12
N PRO A 166 -13.48 -12.21 7.09
CA PRO A 166 -13.46 -13.42 6.27
C PRO A 166 -13.17 -13.14 4.78
N LEU A 167 -13.85 -12.16 4.19
CA LEU A 167 -13.63 -11.80 2.78
C LEU A 167 -12.22 -11.24 2.57
N ALA A 168 -11.77 -10.35 3.45
CA ALA A 168 -10.46 -9.73 3.33
C ALA A 168 -9.32 -10.75 3.47
N VAL A 169 -9.45 -11.72 4.36
CA VAL A 169 -8.50 -12.83 4.52
C VAL A 169 -8.52 -13.74 3.28
N ALA A 170 -9.70 -14.10 2.76
CA ALA A 170 -9.81 -14.93 1.56
C ALA A 170 -9.14 -14.26 0.34
N LEU A 171 -9.41 -12.96 0.14
CA LEU A 171 -8.77 -12.16 -0.91
C LEU A 171 -7.25 -12.10 -0.73
N TYR A 172 -6.76 -11.90 0.50
CA TYR A 172 -5.33 -11.83 0.78
C TYR A 172 -4.63 -13.17 0.53
N ILE A 173 -5.22 -14.29 1.00
CA ILE A 173 -4.67 -15.63 0.79
C ILE A 173 -4.55 -15.91 -0.71
N TYR A 174 -5.63 -15.70 -1.47
CA TYR A 174 -5.57 -15.83 -2.92
C TYR A 174 -4.47 -14.94 -3.52
N GLY A 175 -4.38 -13.69 -3.07
CA GLY A 175 -3.39 -12.75 -3.55
C GLY A 175 -1.94 -13.16 -3.28
N VAL A 176 -1.66 -13.78 -2.13
CA VAL A 176 -0.31 -14.29 -1.83
C VAL A 176 -0.01 -15.54 -2.65
N LEU A 177 -0.95 -16.49 -2.70
CA LEU A 177 -0.80 -17.76 -3.42
C LEU A 177 -0.53 -17.52 -4.91
N ALA A 178 -1.34 -16.71 -5.58
CA ALA A 178 -1.19 -16.42 -7.00
C ALA A 178 -0.17 -15.29 -7.31
N GLY A 179 0.49 -14.74 -6.29
CA GLY A 179 1.50 -13.69 -6.41
C GLY A 179 2.87 -14.21 -5.99
N SER A 180 3.35 -13.80 -4.81
CA SER A 180 4.67 -14.18 -4.29
C SER A 180 4.90 -15.70 -4.16
N TYR A 181 3.83 -16.49 -4.03
CA TYR A 181 3.91 -17.96 -3.96
C TYR A 181 3.66 -18.65 -5.29
N GLN A 182 3.56 -17.93 -6.40
CA GLN A 182 3.26 -18.50 -7.71
C GLN A 182 4.29 -19.59 -8.11
N ALA A 183 5.57 -19.38 -7.81
CA ALA A 183 6.61 -20.35 -8.13
C ALA A 183 6.48 -21.69 -7.38
N VAL A 184 5.73 -21.72 -6.27
CA VAL A 184 5.48 -22.94 -5.47
C VAL A 184 4.09 -23.51 -5.74
N THR A 185 3.09 -22.65 -5.93
CA THR A 185 1.69 -23.05 -6.05
C THR A 185 1.26 -23.28 -7.49
N GLU A 186 2.03 -22.77 -8.45
CA GLU A 186 1.72 -22.73 -9.89
C GLU A 186 0.36 -22.07 -10.20
N LEU A 187 -0.21 -21.35 -9.23
CA LEU A 187 -1.50 -20.71 -9.36
C LEU A 187 -1.37 -19.48 -10.24
N SER A 188 -1.82 -19.58 -11.49
CA SER A 188 -1.86 -18.44 -12.39
C SER A 188 -2.99 -17.47 -12.01
N ALA A 189 -2.69 -16.17 -12.09
CA ALA A 189 -3.67 -15.10 -12.05
C ALA A 189 -3.63 -14.32 -13.38
N PRO A 190 -4.78 -13.85 -13.88
CA PRO A 190 -4.85 -13.10 -15.13
C PRO A 190 -4.37 -11.64 -14.98
N PHE A 191 -3.94 -11.24 -13.78
CA PHE A 191 -3.42 -9.93 -13.43
C PHE A 191 -2.51 -10.04 -12.20
N PHE A 192 -1.66 -9.05 -11.95
CA PHE A 192 -0.86 -8.91 -10.74
C PHE A 192 -1.78 -8.76 -9.53
N THR A 193 -1.78 -9.74 -8.64
CA THR A 193 -2.63 -9.75 -7.44
C THR A 193 -2.33 -8.63 -6.45
N ARG A 194 -1.14 -8.02 -6.53
CA ARG A 194 -0.83 -6.75 -5.87
C ARG A 194 -1.81 -5.64 -6.27
N ASN A 195 -2.16 -5.60 -7.56
CA ASN A 195 -3.03 -4.60 -8.13
C ASN A 195 -4.49 -5.00 -7.83
N GLY A 196 -5.27 -4.08 -7.27
CA GLY A 196 -6.68 -4.33 -6.89
C GLY A 196 -6.91 -4.70 -5.41
N PRO A 197 -7.96 -5.47 -5.10
CA PRO A 197 -8.45 -5.61 -3.71
C PRO A 197 -7.65 -6.59 -2.84
N PHE A 198 -6.82 -7.46 -3.41
CA PHE A 198 -6.31 -8.63 -2.69
C PHE A 198 -5.36 -8.27 -1.55
N PHE A 199 -4.34 -7.47 -1.86
CA PHE A 199 -3.40 -6.97 -0.87
C PHE A 199 -4.03 -5.93 0.07
N SER A 200 -4.75 -4.97 -0.52
CA SER A 200 -5.23 -3.76 0.16
C SER A 200 -6.37 -4.03 1.14
N THR A 201 -7.32 -4.92 0.80
CA THR A 201 -8.55 -5.08 1.57
C THR A 201 -8.29 -5.57 2.98
N LEU A 202 -7.37 -6.53 3.18
CA LEU A 202 -7.02 -7.00 4.53
C LEU A 202 -6.43 -5.88 5.39
N LEU A 203 -5.49 -5.11 4.85
CA LEU A 203 -4.78 -4.08 5.61
C LEU A 203 -5.70 -2.89 5.94
N VAL A 204 -6.54 -2.47 4.99
CA VAL A 204 -7.60 -1.49 5.24
C VAL A 204 -8.60 -2.02 6.28
N SER A 205 -8.99 -3.30 6.19
CA SER A 205 -9.91 -3.92 7.14
C SER A 205 -9.33 -3.98 8.54
N ILE A 206 -8.06 -4.34 8.71
CA ILE A 206 -7.40 -4.35 10.01
C ILE A 206 -7.40 -2.95 10.63
N GLY A 207 -7.01 -1.93 9.86
CA GLY A 207 -7.04 -0.53 10.33
C GLY A 207 -8.45 -0.09 10.74
N PHE A 208 -9.44 -0.45 9.93
CA PHE A 208 -10.86 -0.22 10.22
C PHE A 208 -11.29 -0.89 11.54
N MET A 209 -10.97 -2.17 11.73
CA MET A 209 -11.34 -2.92 12.94
C MET A 209 -10.65 -2.38 14.19
N ILE A 210 -9.38 -1.97 14.09
CA ILE A 210 -8.66 -1.33 15.19
C ILE A 210 -9.38 -0.07 15.64
N ARG A 211 -9.84 0.78 14.70
CA ARG A 211 -10.63 1.97 15.04
C ARG A 211 -11.99 1.61 15.64
N GLN A 212 -12.70 0.66 15.02
CA GLN A 212 -14.05 0.27 15.41
C GLN A 212 -14.12 -0.29 16.84
N HIS A 213 -13.15 -1.13 17.20
CA HIS A 213 -13.08 -1.75 18.52
C HIS A 213 -12.21 -0.96 19.51
N THR A 214 -11.73 0.22 19.12
CA THR A 214 -10.79 1.02 19.90
C THR A 214 -9.61 0.18 20.41
N TYR A 215 -9.14 -0.76 19.58
CA TYR A 215 -8.11 -1.70 19.97
C TYR A 215 -6.80 -0.97 20.24
N GLN A 216 -6.18 -1.30 21.37
CA GLN A 216 -4.91 -0.71 21.80
C GLN A 216 -4.00 -1.80 22.33
N LEU A 217 -2.71 -1.58 22.13
CA LEU A 217 -1.67 -2.50 22.53
C LEU A 217 -0.52 -1.68 23.10
N SER A 218 0.14 -2.17 24.15
CA SER A 218 1.26 -1.44 24.74
C SER A 218 2.43 -1.37 23.77
N ALA A 219 3.22 -0.30 23.83
CA ALA A 219 4.36 -0.11 22.92
C ALA A 219 5.33 -1.31 22.94
N ALA A 220 5.54 -1.94 24.10
CA ALA A 220 6.38 -3.14 24.22
C ALA A 220 5.81 -4.33 23.42
N LYS A 221 4.51 -4.63 23.59
CA LYS A 221 3.86 -5.71 22.84
C LYS A 221 3.82 -5.40 21.33
N ALA A 222 3.70 -4.12 20.96
CA ALA A 222 3.62 -3.71 19.56
C ALA A 222 4.99 -3.84 18.89
N CYS A 223 6.05 -3.50 19.63
CA CYS A 223 7.43 -3.74 19.22
C CYS A 223 7.70 -5.25 19.03
N VAL A 224 7.23 -6.11 19.95
CA VAL A 224 7.34 -7.56 19.79
C VAL A 224 6.62 -8.03 18.51
N MET A 225 5.38 -7.59 18.30
CA MET A 225 4.61 -7.94 17.09
C MET A 225 5.30 -7.46 15.80
N LEU A 226 5.83 -6.24 15.80
CA LEU A 226 6.60 -5.67 14.69
C LEU A 226 7.85 -6.51 14.40
N SER A 227 8.66 -6.80 15.42
CA SER A 227 9.91 -7.54 15.26
C SER A 227 9.67 -8.97 14.83
N LEU A 228 8.70 -9.67 15.43
CA LEU A 228 8.32 -11.03 15.03
C LEU A 228 7.77 -11.05 13.60
N GLY A 229 6.89 -10.10 13.26
CA GLY A 229 6.37 -9.99 11.91
C GLY A 229 7.46 -9.74 10.86
N LEU A 230 8.43 -8.87 11.16
CA LEU A 230 9.56 -8.60 10.28
C LEU A 230 10.44 -9.85 10.09
N LEU A 231 10.80 -10.52 11.19
CA LEU A 231 11.63 -11.72 11.12
C LEU A 231 10.94 -12.84 10.32
N MET A 232 9.64 -13.04 10.53
CA MET A 232 8.87 -14.02 9.76
C MET A 232 8.75 -13.63 8.28
N HIS A 233 8.57 -12.34 7.97
CA HIS A 233 8.54 -11.84 6.59
C HIS A 233 9.85 -12.10 5.86
N LEU A 234 10.99 -11.81 6.50
CA LEU A 234 12.31 -12.08 5.92
C LEU A 234 12.57 -13.59 5.79
N ALA A 235 12.17 -14.38 6.79
CA ALA A 235 12.30 -15.84 6.74
C ALA A 235 11.44 -16.46 5.64
N GLU A 236 10.23 -15.95 5.43
CA GLU A 236 9.31 -16.37 4.36
C GLU A 236 9.88 -16.02 2.98
N ALA A 237 10.40 -14.80 2.80
CA ALA A 237 11.08 -14.40 1.57
C ALA A 237 12.32 -15.27 1.28
N TYR A 238 13.10 -15.59 2.31
CA TYR A 238 14.26 -16.48 2.19
C TYR A 238 13.85 -17.91 1.84
N ALA A 239 12.77 -18.43 2.42
CA ALA A 239 12.28 -19.77 2.16
C ALA A 239 11.75 -19.94 0.72
N LEU A 240 11.23 -18.88 0.11
CA LEU A 240 10.79 -18.89 -1.29
C LEU A 240 11.94 -18.81 -2.30
N HIS A 241 13.08 -18.25 -1.90
CA HIS A 241 14.20 -17.99 -2.80
C HIS A 241 14.75 -19.23 -3.53
N PRO A 242 14.88 -20.42 -2.89
CA PRO A 242 15.27 -21.66 -3.58
C PRO A 242 14.28 -22.17 -4.63
N HIS A 243 13.06 -21.62 -4.69
CA HIS A 243 12.01 -21.99 -5.64
C HIS A 243 11.93 -20.99 -6.80
N ASP A 244 13.06 -20.42 -7.22
CA ASP A 244 13.15 -19.40 -8.29
C ASP A 244 12.38 -18.10 -8.04
N GLN A 245 11.85 -17.90 -6.84
CA GLN A 245 11.20 -16.66 -6.41
C GLN A 245 12.22 -15.73 -5.76
N LEU A 246 12.75 -14.77 -6.50
CA LEU A 246 13.78 -13.84 -6.00
C LEU A 246 13.38 -13.18 -4.67
N PHE A 247 14.32 -13.13 -3.72
CA PHE A 247 14.09 -12.61 -2.37
C PHE A 247 13.47 -11.21 -2.38
N ASN A 248 13.97 -10.32 -3.24
CA ASN A 248 13.50 -8.94 -3.37
C ASN A 248 12.27 -8.78 -4.27
N ALA A 249 11.82 -9.80 -5.00
CA ALA A 249 10.67 -9.70 -5.91
C ALA A 249 9.32 -9.83 -5.18
N ASN A 250 9.30 -10.35 -3.96
CA ASN A 250 8.08 -10.59 -3.19
C ASN A 250 7.36 -9.30 -2.82
N ASP A 251 6.18 -9.05 -3.40
CA ASP A 251 5.43 -7.82 -3.18
C ASP A 251 4.89 -7.66 -1.77
N TYR A 252 4.33 -8.77 -1.28
CA TYR A 252 3.85 -8.97 0.06
C TYR A 252 3.76 -10.49 0.29
N LEU A 253 3.73 -10.87 1.55
CA LEU A 253 3.84 -12.25 2.03
C LEU A 253 2.76 -12.51 3.10
N PHE A 254 2.56 -13.77 3.52
CA PHE A 254 1.54 -14.11 4.52
C PHE A 254 1.76 -13.36 5.84
N THR A 255 3.01 -13.07 6.17
CA THR A 255 3.41 -12.45 7.44
C THR A 255 3.50 -10.92 7.38
N THR A 256 3.46 -10.31 6.19
CA THR A 256 3.45 -8.85 6.00
C THR A 256 2.36 -8.12 6.80
N PRO A 257 1.11 -8.62 6.93
CA PRO A 257 0.08 -7.93 7.71
C PRO A 257 0.42 -7.87 9.19
N LEU A 258 1.09 -8.90 9.73
CA LEU A 258 1.51 -8.90 11.13
C LEU A 258 2.57 -7.82 11.38
N TRP A 259 3.58 -7.76 10.51
CA TRP A 259 4.64 -6.76 10.57
C TRP A 259 4.09 -5.34 10.49
N ALA A 260 3.27 -5.06 9.48
CA ALA A 260 2.68 -3.75 9.26
C ALA A 260 1.73 -3.34 10.41
N THR A 261 0.93 -4.28 10.92
CA THR A 261 0.04 -4.01 12.04
C THR A 261 0.82 -3.73 13.33
N GLY A 262 1.91 -4.44 13.58
CA GLY A 262 2.84 -4.13 14.68
C GLY A 262 3.41 -2.72 14.58
N CYS A 263 3.84 -2.31 13.38
CA CYS A 263 4.29 -0.93 13.11
C CYS A 263 3.20 0.10 13.43
N PHE A 264 2.01 -0.11 12.90
CA PHE A 264 0.88 0.78 13.09
C PHE A 264 0.46 0.90 14.57
N LEU A 265 0.37 -0.22 15.28
CA LEU A 265 0.04 -0.23 16.72
C LEU A 265 1.12 0.42 17.57
N LEU A 266 2.40 0.32 17.19
CA LEU A 266 3.49 1.02 17.88
C LEU A 266 3.34 2.53 17.76
N LEU A 267 3.00 3.03 16.57
CA LEU A 267 2.71 4.44 16.35
C LEU A 267 1.50 4.89 17.18
N LEU A 268 0.41 4.11 17.20
CA LEU A 268 -0.76 4.41 18.02
C LEU A 268 -0.46 4.42 19.53
N ALA A 269 0.42 3.54 20.01
CA ALA A 269 0.83 3.48 21.41
C ALA A 269 1.69 4.68 21.85
N LYS A 270 2.26 5.43 20.90
CA LYS A 270 3.12 6.60 21.12
C LYS A 270 2.62 7.81 20.33
N PRO A 271 1.41 8.33 20.61
CA PRO A 271 0.73 9.32 19.76
C PRO A 271 1.50 10.64 19.58
N ASN A 272 2.39 10.98 20.51
CA ASN A 272 3.18 12.21 20.51
C ASN A 272 4.53 12.09 19.77
N TRP A 273 4.89 10.91 19.25
CA TRP A 273 6.11 10.78 18.45
C TRP A 273 6.03 11.64 17.18
N GLY A 274 7.11 12.37 16.90
CA GLY A 274 7.12 13.31 15.77
C GLY A 274 6.21 14.52 15.95
N ASN A 275 5.86 14.89 17.20
CA ASN A 275 5.14 16.13 17.49
C ASN A 275 6.06 17.35 17.32
N SER A 276 6.44 17.63 16.08
CA SER A 276 7.29 18.74 15.68
C SER A 276 6.69 19.46 14.47
N PRO A 277 6.91 20.78 14.32
CA PRO A 277 6.34 21.55 13.21
C PRO A 277 6.74 21.01 11.82
N TRP A 278 7.95 20.48 11.69
CA TRP A 278 8.47 19.96 10.41
C TRP A 278 7.74 18.69 9.95
N VAL A 279 7.34 17.81 10.87
CA VAL A 279 6.59 16.58 10.53
C VAL A 279 5.24 16.96 9.94
N PHE A 280 4.51 17.89 10.57
CA PHE A 280 3.22 18.36 10.05
C PHE A 280 3.38 19.12 8.73
N ALA A 281 4.45 19.90 8.55
CA ALA A 281 4.72 20.61 7.30
C ALA A 281 4.98 19.65 6.14
N LEU A 282 5.77 18.59 6.36
CA LEU A 282 6.01 17.56 5.35
C LEU A 282 4.76 16.69 5.11
N SER A 283 4.03 16.33 6.16
CA SER A 283 2.86 15.46 6.03
C SER A 283 1.68 16.13 5.33
N GLN A 284 1.57 17.46 5.36
CA GLN A 284 0.60 18.21 4.54
C GLN A 284 0.89 18.10 3.03
N ARG A 285 2.15 17.90 2.64
CA ARG A 285 2.56 17.76 1.23
C ARG A 285 2.44 16.34 0.70
N ILE A 286 2.20 15.38 1.59
CA ILE A 286 2.00 13.97 1.27
C ILE A 286 0.53 13.79 0.86
N LEU A 287 0.34 13.53 -0.45
CA LEU A 287 -0.91 13.27 -1.18
C LEU A 287 -2.23 13.30 -0.38
N GLY A 288 -3.10 14.24 -0.75
CA GLY A 288 -4.52 14.24 -0.39
C GLY A 288 -4.91 15.16 0.77
N ARG A 289 -4.29 16.35 0.90
CA ARG A 289 -4.56 17.23 2.04
C ARG A 289 -4.55 18.72 1.68
N ASP A 290 -5.32 19.12 0.67
CA ASP A 290 -5.75 20.51 0.61
C ASP A 290 -6.66 20.81 1.81
N SER A 291 -6.65 22.02 2.34
CA SER A 291 -7.50 22.49 3.45
C SER A 291 -9.01 22.27 3.20
N ASN A 292 -9.43 22.13 1.94
CA ASN A 292 -10.79 21.72 1.56
C ASN A 292 -11.10 20.23 1.86
N MET A 293 -10.08 19.39 2.08
CA MET A 293 -10.19 17.98 2.41
C MET A 293 -10.40 17.73 3.92
N GLU A 294 -10.11 18.71 4.79
CA GLU A 294 -10.37 18.61 6.23
C GLU A 294 -11.87 18.71 6.57
N MET A 295 -12.70 19.26 5.67
CA MET A 295 -14.16 19.09 5.73
C MET A 295 -14.65 17.76 5.11
N LEU A 296 -13.75 17.00 4.47
CA LEU A 296 -14.06 15.79 3.70
C LEU A 296 -13.58 14.49 4.39
N CYS A 297 -12.58 14.55 5.30
CA CYS A 297 -12.04 13.44 6.12
C CYS A 297 -12.26 13.61 7.62
#